data_AF-A0AAJ1S0I9-F1
#
_entry.id   AF-A0AAJ1S0I9-F1
#
_cell.length_a   1.000
_cell.length_b   1.000
_cell.length_c   1.000
_cell.angle_alpha   90.00
_cell.angle_beta   90.00
_cell.angle_gamma   90.00
#
_symmetry.space_group_name_H-M   'P 1'
#
loop_
_entity.id
_entity.type
_entity.pdbx_description
1 polymer ?
#
loop_
_entity_poly.entity_id
_entity_poly.type
_entity_poly.pdbx_seq_one_letter_code
_entity_poly.pdbx_strand_id
1 'polypeptide(L)'
;MTVLSIPTRAPAPVATRKRLRVRPAAEPQRMTRYRGGTYSHTVDKIVFTDGSTARTDLIRLNPNLQAYSLDFAGIAPHHPSPYQVGTWSALPHLRTRGCEAEVEWILRHSFPMRSTVELSRRLREAGYPLGASNISEHEAIAGTQAAIWHFTNGLALDTRPLHAPIAVHREHGVLTFEFQGQPQLGGFSLWSSSEVPFSVRLQKSADGVAWQDVSGSQLAVNTGRGRYQRTLGVGSTLSRSSHGRGSSGYRYYRLVASTADSAPAIDHVDFWLTGSGHYRNADRTVHLYNYLLAGAYTALRATREPLIDTAAVVDHDLVGPFQVSVPLTVSATGDQVLLDADGAVLDGTIEPGTDFYLRFTPGSPGITLTATTSHVLSGRVVTGVALAGPSHRLTPVALTTPTRVTIEFDITWDADQTCPDVVGECG
;
A
#
# COMPACT_ATOMS: atom_id res chain seq x y z
N MET A 1 -17.75 69.84 17.31
CA MET A 1 -18.20 68.59 16.69
C MET A 1 -17.12 67.56 16.89
N THR A 2 -17.32 66.62 17.80
CA THR A 2 -16.36 65.56 18.08
C THR A 2 -16.63 64.44 17.08
N VAL A 3 -15.74 64.28 16.10
CA VAL A 3 -15.78 63.14 15.18
C VAL A 3 -15.33 61.93 15.99
N LEU A 4 -16.27 61.04 16.32
CA LEU A 4 -15.98 59.73 16.88
C LEU A 4 -15.25 58.92 15.79
N SER A 5 -13.92 58.87 15.88
CA SER A 5 -13.12 57.93 15.10
C SER A 5 -13.50 56.52 15.53
N ILE A 6 -14.21 55.80 14.66
CA ILE A 6 -14.45 54.36 14.81
C ILE A 6 -13.08 53.68 14.64
N PRO A 7 -12.56 52.96 15.65
CA PRO A 7 -11.32 52.23 15.49
C PRO A 7 -11.52 51.14 14.43
N THR A 8 -10.81 51.28 13.31
CA THR A 8 -10.76 50.25 12.28
C THR A 8 -9.91 49.12 12.85
N ARG A 9 -10.54 48.13 13.47
CA ARG A 9 -9.86 46.94 14.00
C ARG A 9 -9.25 46.20 12.83
N ALA A 10 -7.94 46.00 12.84
CA ALA A 10 -7.29 45.18 11.82
C ALA A 10 -7.79 43.74 11.95
N PRO A 11 -8.12 43.05 10.83
CA PRO A 11 -8.59 41.67 10.88
C PRO A 11 -7.53 40.77 11.52
N ALA A 12 -7.94 39.96 12.50
CA ALA A 12 -7.03 39.07 13.21
C ALA A 12 -6.80 37.79 12.38
N PRO A 13 -5.55 37.31 12.26
CA PRO A 13 -5.25 36.07 11.56
C PRO A 13 -5.83 34.87 12.31
N VAL A 14 -6.37 33.91 11.55
CA VAL A 14 -6.95 32.67 12.07
C VAL A 14 -5.90 31.57 12.02
N ALA A 15 -5.83 30.77 13.08
CA ALA A 15 -5.05 29.54 13.11
C ALA A 15 -6.00 28.34 13.21
N THR A 16 -5.98 27.47 12.19
CA THR A 16 -6.77 26.24 12.20
C THR A 16 -5.91 25.04 12.60
N ARG A 17 -6.36 24.31 13.62
CA ARG A 17 -5.78 23.05 14.03
C ARG A 17 -6.75 21.90 13.78
N LYS A 18 -6.40 21.04 12.84
CA LYS A 18 -7.16 19.82 12.54
C LYS A 18 -6.97 18.75 13.63
N ARG A 19 -8.08 18.22 14.16
CA ARG A 19 -8.13 17.04 15.04
C ARG A 19 -9.05 15.98 14.45
N LEU A 20 -8.46 14.95 13.84
CA LEU A 20 -9.24 13.80 13.35
C LEU A 20 -9.64 12.88 14.50
N ARG A 21 -10.96 12.65 14.69
CA ARG A 21 -11.48 11.58 15.57
C ARG A 21 -12.08 10.47 14.73
N VAL A 22 -11.40 9.32 14.71
CA VAL A 22 -11.92 8.16 13.99
C VAL A 22 -12.54 7.19 14.98
N ARG A 23 -13.82 6.87 14.74
CA ARG A 23 -14.56 5.90 15.51
C ARG A 23 -15.01 4.73 14.61
N PRO A 24 -15.03 3.51 15.12
CA PRO A 24 -15.70 2.41 14.42
C PRO A 24 -17.16 2.77 14.12
N ALA A 25 -17.73 2.30 13.01
CA ALA A 25 -19.16 2.51 12.72
C ALA A 25 -20.07 1.90 13.81
N ALA A 26 -19.58 0.87 14.50
CA ALA A 26 -20.12 0.32 15.73
C ALA A 26 -18.96 0.07 16.70
N GLU A 27 -18.95 0.72 17.86
CA GLU A 27 -17.90 0.54 18.87
C GLU A 27 -18.05 -0.82 19.57
N PRO A 28 -17.11 -1.76 19.39
CA PRO A 28 -17.13 -2.99 20.17
C PRO A 28 -16.76 -2.66 21.61
N GLN A 29 -17.68 -2.87 22.55
CA GLN A 29 -17.46 -2.54 23.97
C GLN A 29 -16.25 -3.27 24.59
N ARG A 30 -15.95 -4.49 24.11
CA ARG A 30 -14.79 -5.28 24.51
C ARG A 30 -14.35 -6.16 23.35
N MET A 31 -13.04 -6.15 23.05
CA MET A 31 -12.46 -7.09 22.09
C MET A 31 -11.57 -8.07 22.83
N THR A 32 -11.65 -9.35 22.49
CA THR A 32 -10.77 -10.37 23.08
C THR A 32 -10.18 -11.22 21.97
N ARG A 33 -8.85 -11.34 21.97
CA ARG A 33 -8.15 -12.30 21.12
C ARG A 33 -7.94 -13.57 21.92
N TYR A 34 -8.59 -14.64 21.49
CA TYR A 34 -8.37 -15.98 22.04
C TYR A 34 -7.09 -16.59 21.46
N ARG A 35 -6.56 -17.62 22.13
CA ARG A 35 -5.41 -18.40 21.66
C ARG A 35 -5.59 -18.68 20.17
N GLY A 36 -4.57 -18.33 19.37
CA GLY A 36 -4.56 -18.72 17.96
C GLY A 36 -4.73 -20.23 17.89
N GLY A 37 -5.84 -20.69 17.30
CA GLY A 37 -6.04 -22.11 17.03
C GLY A 37 -4.93 -22.64 16.12
N THR A 38 -4.98 -23.94 15.82
CA THR A 38 -4.22 -24.50 14.70
C THR A 38 -4.45 -23.60 13.49
N TYR A 39 -3.36 -23.11 12.88
CA TYR A 39 -3.38 -22.26 11.69
C TYR A 39 -4.55 -22.63 10.78
N SER A 40 -5.39 -21.66 10.45
CA SER A 40 -6.53 -21.87 9.56
C SER A 40 -6.05 -22.52 8.25
N HIS A 41 -6.92 -23.27 7.58
CA HIS A 41 -6.66 -23.77 6.22
C HIS A 41 -6.44 -22.63 5.20
N THR A 42 -6.57 -21.37 5.64
CA THR A 42 -6.28 -20.14 4.90
C THR A 42 -4.83 -19.65 5.05
N VAL A 43 -3.93 -20.41 5.67
CA VAL A 43 -2.55 -19.98 5.86
C VAL A 43 -1.70 -20.24 4.65
N ASP A 44 -1.13 -19.16 4.12
CA ASP A 44 -0.11 -19.19 3.09
C ASP A 44 1.26 -18.83 3.66
N LYS A 45 2.31 -19.39 3.07
CA LYS A 45 3.69 -19.01 3.43
C LYS A 45 4.23 -18.04 2.39
N ILE A 46 4.51 -16.82 2.82
CA ILE A 46 5.15 -15.80 1.99
C ILE A 46 6.65 -15.67 2.29
N VAL A 47 7.40 -15.23 1.29
CA VAL A 47 8.84 -15.00 1.32
C VAL A 47 9.13 -13.55 0.94
N PHE A 48 9.97 -12.89 1.73
CA PHE A 48 10.41 -11.52 1.48
C PHE A 48 11.76 -11.48 0.78
N THR A 49 12.10 -10.31 0.24
CA THR A 49 13.37 -10.07 -0.47
C THR A 49 14.62 -10.29 0.39
N ASP A 50 14.52 -10.10 1.71
CA ASP A 50 15.59 -10.37 2.68
C ASP A 50 15.74 -11.87 3.03
N GLY A 51 14.89 -12.73 2.44
CA GLY A 51 14.86 -14.17 2.68
C GLY A 51 14.06 -14.59 3.91
N SER A 52 13.55 -13.65 4.72
CA SER A 52 12.65 -13.95 5.81
C SER A 52 11.32 -14.50 5.26
N THR A 53 10.61 -15.27 6.09
CA THR A 53 9.35 -15.89 5.69
C THR A 53 8.30 -15.74 6.77
N ALA A 54 7.05 -15.54 6.38
CA ALA A 54 5.92 -15.51 7.29
C ALA A 54 4.81 -16.46 6.86
N ARG A 55 4.07 -16.95 7.85
CA ARG A 55 2.75 -17.52 7.65
C ARG A 55 1.73 -16.42 7.86
N THR A 56 0.90 -16.16 6.87
CA THR A 56 -0.14 -15.12 6.94
C THR A 56 -1.46 -15.72 7.34
N ASP A 57 -2.16 -15.07 8.27
CA ASP A 57 -3.50 -15.45 8.72
C ASP A 57 -4.32 -14.20 9.01
N LEU A 58 -5.64 -14.31 8.85
CA LEU A 58 -6.58 -13.25 9.19
C LEU A 58 -6.97 -13.38 10.66
N ILE A 59 -6.47 -12.46 11.48
CA ILE A 59 -6.65 -12.49 12.93
C ILE A 59 -8.14 -12.26 13.25
N ARG A 60 -8.70 -13.10 14.14
CA ARG A 60 -10.06 -12.97 14.63
C ARG A 60 -10.08 -12.52 16.10
N LEU A 61 -10.84 -11.48 16.39
CA LEU A 61 -11.14 -10.99 17.74
C LEU A 61 -12.64 -11.17 18.00
N ASN A 62 -13.02 -11.58 19.20
CA ASN A 62 -14.43 -11.60 19.62
C ASN A 62 -14.95 -10.16 19.72
N PRO A 63 -16.15 -9.82 19.18
CA PRO A 63 -17.16 -10.69 18.54
C PRO A 63 -17.07 -10.77 17.02
N ASN A 64 -16.14 -11.59 16.51
CA ASN A 64 -15.91 -11.87 15.08
C ASN A 64 -15.38 -10.69 14.25
N LEU A 65 -14.62 -9.81 14.88
CA LEU A 65 -13.84 -8.78 14.19
C LEU A 65 -12.65 -9.43 13.50
N GLN A 66 -12.49 -9.14 12.22
CA GLN A 66 -11.35 -9.58 11.42
C GLN A 66 -10.29 -8.48 11.41
N ALA A 67 -9.02 -8.87 11.42
CA ALA A 67 -7.92 -7.94 11.54
C ALA A 67 -6.62 -8.45 10.94
N TYR A 68 -5.76 -7.52 10.54
CA TYR A 68 -4.39 -7.81 10.09
C TYR A 68 -3.36 -7.40 11.13
N SER A 69 -2.19 -8.05 11.11
CA SER A 69 -1.06 -7.67 11.95
C SER A 69 -0.45 -6.35 11.51
N LEU A 70 -0.18 -5.45 12.46
CA LEU A 70 0.59 -4.22 12.27
C LEU A 70 2.05 -4.34 12.72
N ASP A 71 2.47 -5.53 13.16
CA ASP A 71 3.85 -5.80 13.55
C ASP A 71 4.26 -7.22 13.19
N PHE A 72 5.21 -7.34 12.26
CA PHE A 72 5.82 -8.60 11.88
C PHE A 72 6.48 -9.34 13.06
N ALA A 73 7.05 -8.61 14.03
CA ALA A 73 7.69 -9.20 15.21
C ALA A 73 6.71 -9.40 16.39
N GLY A 74 5.43 -9.08 16.19
CA GLY A 74 4.41 -9.16 17.23
C GLY A 74 4.10 -10.60 17.65
N ILE A 75 3.78 -10.78 18.92
CA ILE A 75 3.52 -12.11 19.50
C ILE A 75 2.01 -12.37 19.57
N ALA A 76 1.59 -13.56 19.17
CA ALA A 76 0.22 -14.03 19.37
C ALA A 76 -0.01 -14.43 20.84
N PRO A 77 -1.16 -14.08 21.45
CA PRO A 77 -1.41 -14.39 22.83
C PRO A 77 -1.60 -15.90 23.05
N HIS A 78 -1.07 -16.40 24.17
CA HIS A 78 -1.22 -17.79 24.59
C HIS A 78 -2.48 -18.04 25.42
N HIS A 79 -3.06 -16.98 26.00
CA HIS A 79 -4.30 -16.99 26.79
C HIS A 79 -5.26 -15.89 26.27
N PRO A 80 -6.57 -15.98 26.56
CA PRO A 80 -7.52 -14.94 26.18
C PRO A 80 -7.02 -13.56 26.61
N SER A 81 -6.74 -12.70 25.64
CA SER A 81 -6.11 -11.40 25.88
C SER A 81 -7.07 -10.29 25.47
N PRO A 82 -7.39 -9.35 26.37
CA PRO A 82 -8.27 -8.24 26.06
C PRO A 82 -7.55 -7.21 25.19
N TYR A 83 -8.26 -6.70 24.20
CA TYR A 83 -7.86 -5.66 23.28
C TYR A 83 -8.84 -4.47 23.42
N GLN A 84 -8.31 -3.27 23.32
CA GLN A 84 -9.10 -2.04 23.23
C GLN A 84 -8.85 -1.33 21.91
N VAL A 85 -9.82 -0.52 21.50
CA VAL A 85 -9.63 0.38 20.37
C VAL A 85 -8.58 1.43 20.76
N GLY A 86 -7.56 1.57 19.92
CA GLY A 86 -6.51 2.58 20.05
C GLY A 86 -6.36 3.38 18.76
N THR A 87 -5.49 4.38 18.81
CA THR A 87 -5.09 5.17 17.64
C THR A 87 -3.77 4.67 17.06
N TRP A 88 -3.54 4.93 15.77
CA TRP A 88 -2.24 4.66 15.14
C TRP A 88 -1.07 5.31 15.88
N SER A 89 -1.27 6.54 16.35
CA SER A 89 -0.30 7.28 17.16
C SER A 89 0.04 6.60 18.50
N ALA A 90 -0.78 5.68 19.00
CA ALA A 90 -0.45 4.93 20.20
C ALA A 90 0.71 3.93 19.97
N LEU A 91 0.93 3.49 18.73
CA LEU A 91 1.86 2.43 18.35
C LEU A 91 3.30 2.95 18.19
N PRO A 92 4.22 2.72 19.15
CA PRO A 92 5.52 3.39 19.17
C PRO A 92 6.37 3.15 17.92
N HIS A 93 6.33 1.93 17.36
CA HIS A 93 7.09 1.55 16.16
C HIS A 93 6.54 2.14 14.86
N LEU A 94 5.32 2.68 14.87
CA LEU A 94 4.65 3.26 13.69
C LEU A 94 4.51 4.79 13.77
N ARG A 95 4.70 5.39 14.95
CA ARG A 95 4.65 6.86 15.15
C ARG A 95 5.53 7.62 14.16
N THR A 96 6.69 7.07 13.80
CA THR A 96 7.68 7.72 12.94
C THR A 96 7.49 7.44 11.45
N ARG A 97 6.63 6.48 11.06
CA ARG A 97 6.52 6.02 9.67
C ARG A 97 5.45 6.72 8.83
N GLY A 98 4.52 7.47 9.45
CA GLY A 98 3.52 8.27 8.73
C GLY A 98 2.59 7.50 7.77
N CYS A 99 2.56 6.17 7.83
CA CYS A 99 1.95 5.32 6.79
C CYS A 99 0.50 4.87 7.08
N GLU A 100 -0.21 5.61 7.93
CA GLU A 100 -1.57 5.27 8.38
C GLU A 100 -2.57 5.30 7.20
N ALA A 101 -2.42 6.27 6.29
CA ALA A 101 -3.30 6.43 5.14
C ALA A 101 -3.13 5.30 4.10
N GLU A 102 -1.90 4.85 3.88
CA GLU A 102 -1.59 3.76 2.97
C GLU A 102 -2.17 2.44 3.47
N VAL A 103 -2.05 2.18 4.77
CA VAL A 103 -2.65 0.98 5.38
C VAL A 103 -4.17 1.04 5.35
N GLU A 104 -4.77 2.20 5.60
CA GLU A 104 -6.23 2.37 5.48
C GLU A 104 -6.71 2.16 4.04
N TRP A 105 -6.00 2.71 3.05
CA TRP A 105 -6.28 2.47 1.64
C TRP A 105 -6.21 0.98 1.32
N ILE A 106 -5.17 0.27 1.80
CA ILE A 106 -5.01 -1.17 1.58
C ILE A 106 -6.23 -1.92 2.10
N LEU A 107 -6.62 -1.71 3.36
CA LEU A 107 -7.73 -2.43 3.99
C LEU A 107 -9.05 -2.26 3.24
N ARG A 108 -9.35 -1.04 2.76
CA ARG A 108 -10.59 -0.75 2.00
C ARG A 108 -10.63 -1.41 0.62
N HIS A 109 -9.47 -1.68 0.06
CA HIS A 109 -9.29 -2.21 -1.29
C HIS A 109 -8.85 -3.68 -1.30
N SER A 110 -8.89 -4.35 -0.16
CA SER A 110 -8.45 -5.72 0.03
C SER A 110 -9.51 -6.59 0.71
N PHE A 111 -9.19 -7.88 0.88
CA PHE A 111 -10.01 -8.80 1.64
C PHE A 111 -9.93 -8.45 3.14
N PRO A 112 -11.02 -8.57 3.93
CA PRO A 112 -12.37 -9.02 3.58
C PRO A 112 -13.33 -7.90 3.10
N MET A 113 -12.91 -6.63 3.14
CA MET A 113 -13.79 -5.50 2.74
C MET A 113 -14.18 -5.56 1.26
N ARG A 114 -13.37 -6.26 0.46
CA ARG A 114 -13.64 -6.65 -0.92
C ARG A 114 -13.63 -8.17 -1.02
N SER A 115 -14.63 -8.73 -1.69
CA SER A 115 -14.69 -10.17 -1.92
C SER A 115 -13.59 -10.62 -2.89
N THR A 116 -13.19 -11.89 -2.82
CA THR A 116 -12.20 -12.47 -3.75
C THR A 116 -12.61 -12.34 -5.21
N VAL A 117 -13.93 -12.40 -5.50
CA VAL A 117 -14.49 -12.18 -6.84
C VAL A 117 -14.27 -10.73 -7.28
N GLU A 118 -14.59 -9.76 -6.42
CA GLU A 118 -14.40 -8.34 -6.72
C GLU A 118 -12.91 -8.00 -6.92
N LEU A 119 -12.04 -8.52 -6.06
CA LEU A 119 -10.59 -8.35 -6.18
C LEU A 119 -10.07 -8.93 -7.49
N SER A 120 -10.52 -10.14 -7.85
CA SER A 120 -10.10 -10.78 -9.09
C SER A 120 -10.54 -10.00 -10.32
N ARG A 121 -11.74 -9.41 -10.30
CA ARG A 121 -12.21 -8.51 -11.37
C ARG A 121 -11.30 -7.29 -11.49
N ARG A 122 -11.05 -6.58 -10.38
CA ARG A 122 -10.20 -5.38 -10.37
C ARG A 122 -8.77 -5.66 -10.82
N LEU A 123 -8.20 -6.80 -10.42
CA LEU A 123 -6.87 -7.21 -10.85
C LEU A 123 -6.79 -7.45 -12.36
N ARG A 124 -7.82 -8.09 -12.96
CA ARG A 124 -7.88 -8.25 -14.42
C ARG A 124 -8.04 -6.91 -15.14
N GLU A 125 -8.87 -6.01 -14.61
CA GLU A 125 -9.03 -4.65 -15.14
C GLU A 125 -7.73 -3.84 -15.08
N ALA A 126 -6.92 -4.05 -14.04
CA ALA A 126 -5.59 -3.47 -13.90
C ALA A 126 -4.50 -4.17 -14.74
N GLY A 127 -4.86 -5.19 -15.54
CA GLY A 127 -3.94 -5.87 -16.47
C GLY A 127 -3.16 -7.05 -15.88
N TYR A 128 -3.47 -7.51 -14.66
CA TYR A 128 -2.77 -8.65 -14.06
C TYR A 128 -3.28 -10.00 -14.62
N PRO A 129 -2.38 -10.93 -14.99
CA PRO A 129 -2.74 -12.20 -15.60
C PRO A 129 -3.19 -13.23 -14.54
N LEU A 130 -4.46 -13.18 -14.11
CA LEU A 130 -5.02 -14.16 -13.15
C LEU A 130 -5.51 -15.47 -13.78
N GLY A 131 -5.67 -15.49 -15.11
CA GLY A 131 -6.42 -16.53 -15.81
C GLY A 131 -7.91 -16.52 -15.46
N ALA A 132 -8.57 -17.65 -15.72
CA ALA A 132 -10.01 -17.81 -15.53
C ALA A 132 -10.42 -17.92 -14.05
N SER A 133 -9.57 -18.47 -13.19
CA SER A 133 -9.90 -18.64 -11.77
C SER A 133 -9.70 -17.36 -10.98
N ASN A 134 -10.47 -17.20 -9.91
CA ASN A 134 -10.32 -16.10 -8.97
C ASN A 134 -9.20 -16.37 -7.96
N ILE A 135 -8.71 -15.30 -7.34
CA ILE A 135 -7.84 -15.39 -6.16
C ILE A 135 -8.57 -16.14 -5.03
N SER A 136 -7.87 -17.01 -4.33
CA SER A 136 -8.39 -17.68 -3.13
C SER A 136 -8.36 -16.74 -1.92
N GLU A 137 -9.04 -17.12 -0.83
CA GLU A 137 -8.99 -16.34 0.41
C GLU A 137 -7.57 -16.30 1.00
N HIS A 138 -6.83 -17.40 0.97
CA HIS A 138 -5.46 -17.44 1.51
C HIS A 138 -4.49 -16.57 0.71
N GLU A 139 -4.58 -16.60 -0.63
CA GLU A 139 -3.79 -15.74 -1.51
C GLU A 139 -4.14 -14.25 -1.26
N ALA A 140 -5.43 -13.95 -1.06
CA ALA A 140 -5.88 -12.59 -0.78
C ALA A 140 -5.40 -12.07 0.58
N ILE A 141 -5.50 -12.90 1.63
CA ILE A 141 -4.99 -12.59 2.97
C ILE A 141 -3.47 -12.39 2.92
N ALA A 142 -2.74 -13.26 2.21
CA ALA A 142 -1.29 -13.18 2.06
C ALA A 142 -0.84 -11.89 1.37
N GLY A 143 -1.45 -11.54 0.24
CA GLY A 143 -1.12 -10.33 -0.51
C GLY A 143 -1.44 -9.06 0.28
N THR A 144 -2.55 -9.07 1.02
CA THR A 144 -2.96 -7.95 1.89
C THR A 144 -1.98 -7.78 3.06
N GLN A 145 -1.68 -8.85 3.78
CA GLN A 145 -0.77 -8.79 4.94
C GLN A 145 0.65 -8.37 4.53
N ALA A 146 1.13 -8.85 3.37
CA ALA A 146 2.41 -8.42 2.80
C ALA A 146 2.42 -6.92 2.47
N ALA A 147 1.34 -6.40 1.88
CA ALA A 147 1.21 -4.98 1.57
C ALA A 147 1.20 -4.11 2.83
N ILE A 148 0.54 -4.56 3.91
CA ILE A 148 0.57 -3.87 5.21
C ILE A 148 1.99 -3.85 5.78
N TRP A 149 2.67 -5.00 5.82
CA TRP A 149 4.04 -5.09 6.37
C TRP A 149 5.10 -4.35 5.56
N HIS A 150 4.85 -4.10 4.28
CA HIS A 150 5.66 -3.18 3.48
C HIS A 150 5.73 -1.78 4.12
N PHE A 151 4.58 -1.25 4.52
CA PHE A 151 4.50 0.07 5.15
C PHE A 151 4.86 0.04 6.64
N THR A 152 4.35 -0.94 7.40
CA THR A 152 4.51 -0.97 8.86
C THR A 152 5.90 -1.44 9.31
N ASN A 153 6.51 -2.36 8.56
CA ASN A 153 7.78 -3.00 8.94
C ASN A 153 8.90 -2.76 7.92
N GLY A 154 8.60 -2.31 6.70
CA GLY A 154 9.61 -2.09 5.65
C GLY A 154 9.97 -3.39 4.92
N LEU A 155 9.12 -4.40 5.00
CA LEU A 155 9.35 -5.70 4.37
C LEU A 155 8.80 -5.70 2.94
N ALA A 156 9.69 -5.91 1.96
CA ALA A 156 9.29 -6.05 0.56
C ALA A 156 9.07 -7.52 0.22
N LEU A 157 7.87 -7.86 -0.25
CA LEU A 157 7.54 -9.21 -0.73
C LEU A 157 8.48 -9.57 -1.89
N ASP A 158 8.97 -10.81 -1.95
CA ASP A 158 9.78 -11.26 -3.09
C ASP A 158 8.88 -11.40 -4.34
N THR A 159 8.90 -10.38 -5.17
CA THR A 159 8.17 -10.30 -6.45
C THR A 159 9.10 -10.50 -7.65
N ARG A 160 10.32 -11.02 -7.43
CA ARG A 160 11.25 -11.25 -8.53
C ARG A 160 10.77 -12.43 -9.39
N PRO A 161 10.64 -12.24 -10.72
CA PRO A 161 10.32 -13.36 -11.59
C PRO A 161 11.46 -14.39 -11.60
N LEU A 162 11.13 -15.66 -11.38
CA LEU A 162 12.09 -16.78 -11.34
C LEU A 162 12.69 -17.11 -12.71
N HIS A 163 12.06 -16.65 -13.79
CA HIS A 163 12.55 -16.81 -15.16
C HIS A 163 13.54 -15.72 -15.58
N ALA A 164 13.75 -14.70 -14.74
CA ALA A 164 14.68 -13.62 -15.03
C ALA A 164 16.05 -13.92 -14.40
N PRO A 165 17.15 -13.93 -15.18
CA PRO A 165 18.48 -14.13 -14.64
C PRO A 165 18.89 -13.00 -13.67
N ILE A 166 19.79 -13.31 -12.74
CA ILE A 166 20.45 -12.36 -11.83
C ILE A 166 21.71 -11.77 -12.43
N ALA A 167 22.38 -12.50 -13.31
CA ALA A 167 23.54 -12.04 -14.04
C ALA A 167 23.56 -12.65 -15.44
N VAL A 168 24.03 -11.87 -16.40
CA VAL A 168 24.23 -12.29 -17.79
C VAL A 168 25.67 -11.95 -18.18
N HIS A 169 26.45 -12.96 -18.50
CA HIS A 169 27.84 -12.81 -18.95
C HIS A 169 27.91 -13.14 -20.44
N ARG A 170 28.53 -12.25 -21.21
CA ARG A 170 28.69 -12.39 -22.66
C ARG A 170 30.15 -12.66 -22.98
N GLU A 171 30.40 -13.80 -23.59
CA GLU A 171 31.69 -14.23 -24.11
C GLU A 171 31.56 -14.55 -25.61
N HIS A 172 32.68 -14.78 -26.30
CA HIS A 172 32.66 -15.09 -27.73
C HIS A 172 31.82 -16.34 -28.02
N GLY A 173 30.65 -16.14 -28.66
CA GLY A 173 29.73 -17.23 -28.99
C GLY A 173 29.03 -17.86 -27.78
N VAL A 174 29.16 -17.31 -26.58
CA VAL A 174 28.58 -17.88 -25.36
C VAL A 174 27.88 -16.80 -24.54
N LEU A 175 26.61 -17.04 -24.21
CA LEU A 175 25.85 -16.25 -23.26
C LEU A 175 25.55 -17.07 -22.02
N THR A 176 26.12 -16.71 -20.89
CA THR A 176 25.91 -17.39 -19.61
C THR A 176 24.92 -16.61 -18.76
N PHE A 177 23.92 -17.32 -18.24
CA PHE A 177 22.83 -16.83 -17.42
C PHE A 177 22.88 -17.48 -16.05
N GLU A 178 23.01 -16.65 -15.02
CA GLU A 178 22.89 -17.09 -13.63
C GLU A 178 21.49 -16.75 -13.13
N PHE A 179 20.82 -17.69 -12.46
CA PHE A 179 19.49 -17.49 -11.91
C PHE A 179 19.51 -17.45 -10.38
N GLN A 180 18.51 -16.79 -9.80
CA GLN A 180 18.29 -16.91 -8.37
C GLN A 180 17.65 -18.26 -8.05
N GLY A 181 18.40 -19.15 -7.39
CA GLY A 181 17.92 -20.50 -7.08
C GLY A 181 18.19 -21.47 -8.22
N GLN A 182 17.28 -22.42 -8.44
CA GLN A 182 17.45 -23.52 -9.39
C GLN A 182 16.17 -23.69 -10.24
N PRO A 183 15.80 -22.70 -11.08
CA PRO A 183 14.59 -22.78 -11.88
C PRO A 183 14.70 -23.89 -12.93
N GLN A 184 13.59 -24.58 -13.18
CA GLN A 184 13.47 -25.52 -14.28
C GLN A 184 12.92 -24.80 -15.52
N LEU A 185 13.74 -24.66 -16.56
CA LEU A 185 13.34 -23.96 -17.79
C LEU A 185 12.48 -24.87 -18.67
N GLY A 186 11.34 -24.35 -19.12
CA GLY A 186 10.49 -24.95 -20.14
C GLY A 186 10.88 -24.56 -21.57
N GLY A 187 11.68 -23.51 -21.72
CA GLY A 187 12.26 -23.08 -22.99
C GLY A 187 12.70 -21.64 -23.00
N PHE A 188 13.09 -21.17 -24.18
CA PHE A 188 13.62 -19.83 -24.38
C PHE A 188 13.20 -19.19 -25.71
N SER A 189 13.07 -17.87 -25.71
CA SER A 189 12.93 -17.01 -26.88
C SER A 189 14.22 -16.23 -27.06
N LEU A 190 14.71 -16.14 -28.30
CA LEU A 190 15.92 -15.45 -28.68
C LEU A 190 15.60 -14.42 -29.75
N TRP A 191 16.05 -13.19 -29.55
CA TRP A 191 16.02 -12.14 -30.54
C TRP A 191 17.43 -11.98 -31.10
N SER A 192 17.52 -12.04 -32.42
CA SER A 192 18.78 -11.95 -33.15
C SER A 192 18.64 -10.92 -34.25
N SER A 193 19.73 -10.20 -34.50
CA SER A 193 19.94 -9.30 -35.63
C SER A 193 21.12 -9.73 -36.51
N SER A 194 21.66 -10.95 -36.29
CA SER A 194 22.81 -11.49 -37.01
C SER A 194 22.60 -11.55 -38.52
N GLU A 195 23.61 -11.11 -39.29
CA GLU A 195 23.62 -11.18 -40.75
C GLU A 195 24.02 -12.56 -41.29
N VAL A 196 24.57 -13.42 -40.42
CA VAL A 196 25.01 -14.78 -40.74
C VAL A 196 24.12 -15.78 -40.00
N PRO A 197 23.68 -16.88 -40.64
CA PRO A 197 22.90 -17.90 -39.96
C PRO A 197 23.77 -18.64 -38.93
N PHE A 198 23.17 -19.01 -37.81
CA PHE A 198 23.88 -19.73 -36.75
C PHE A 198 22.96 -20.72 -36.05
N SER A 199 23.54 -21.65 -35.31
CA SER A 199 22.78 -22.53 -34.42
C SER A 199 23.14 -22.23 -32.98
N VAL A 200 22.15 -22.22 -32.10
CA VAL A 200 22.36 -22.13 -30.65
C VAL A 200 21.97 -23.44 -29.99
N ARG A 201 22.69 -23.79 -28.93
CA ARG A 201 22.38 -24.90 -28.03
C ARG A 201 22.40 -24.42 -26.59
N LEU A 202 21.41 -24.87 -25.81
CA LEU A 202 21.37 -24.57 -24.39
C LEU A 202 22.16 -25.63 -23.61
N GLN A 203 22.98 -25.16 -22.67
CA GLN A 203 23.69 -25.97 -21.70
C GLN A 203 23.25 -25.60 -20.29
N LYS A 204 23.38 -26.54 -19.36
CA LYS A 204 23.01 -26.43 -17.93
C LYS A 204 24.20 -26.78 -17.04
N SER A 205 24.30 -26.14 -15.89
CA SER A 205 25.38 -26.39 -14.92
C SER A 205 24.93 -26.10 -13.48
N ALA A 206 25.43 -26.92 -12.55
CA ALA A 206 25.15 -26.75 -11.11
C ALA A 206 26.14 -25.78 -10.44
N ASP A 207 27.37 -25.71 -10.94
CA ASP A 207 28.50 -24.97 -10.37
C ASP A 207 29.01 -23.82 -11.26
N GLY A 208 28.53 -23.74 -12.50
CA GLY A 208 28.99 -22.77 -13.50
C GLY A 208 30.29 -23.19 -14.20
N VAL A 209 30.83 -24.36 -13.88
CA VAL A 209 32.12 -24.86 -14.37
C VAL A 209 31.92 -26.11 -15.23
N ALA A 210 31.17 -27.10 -14.73
CA ALA A 210 30.84 -28.33 -15.45
C ALA A 210 29.53 -28.15 -16.22
N TRP A 211 29.60 -28.20 -17.55
CA TRP A 211 28.48 -27.93 -18.45
C TRP A 211 27.96 -29.17 -19.14
N GLN A 212 26.63 -29.29 -19.23
CA GLN A 212 25.96 -30.39 -19.91
C GLN A 212 24.97 -29.84 -20.94
N ASP A 213 24.89 -30.49 -22.11
CA ASP A 213 23.91 -30.15 -23.13
C ASP A 213 22.48 -30.43 -22.65
N VAL A 214 21.57 -29.51 -22.93
CA VAL A 214 20.13 -29.72 -22.76
C VAL A 214 19.60 -30.40 -24.02
N SER A 215 19.15 -31.64 -23.88
CA SER A 215 18.60 -32.43 -25.00
C SER A 215 17.44 -31.71 -25.69
N GLY A 216 17.49 -31.66 -27.02
CA GLY A 216 16.45 -31.02 -27.84
C GLY A 216 16.39 -29.49 -27.72
N SER A 217 17.45 -28.85 -27.23
CA SER A 217 17.54 -27.37 -27.14
C SER A 217 18.12 -26.69 -28.38
N GLN A 218 18.59 -27.46 -29.36
CA GLN A 218 19.19 -26.89 -30.56
C GLN A 218 18.16 -26.09 -31.36
N LEU A 219 18.53 -24.87 -31.74
CA LEU A 219 17.71 -23.94 -32.49
C LEU A 219 18.56 -23.34 -33.62
N ALA A 220 18.03 -23.39 -34.84
CA ALA A 220 18.63 -22.70 -35.99
C ALA A 220 18.07 -21.28 -36.08
N VAL A 221 18.95 -20.32 -36.30
CA VAL A 221 18.65 -18.89 -36.40
C VAL A 221 19.05 -18.44 -37.81
N ASN A 222 18.07 -17.90 -38.54
CA ASN A 222 18.28 -17.39 -39.90
C ASN A 222 18.89 -15.99 -39.86
N THR A 223 19.26 -15.49 -41.03
CA THR A 223 19.80 -14.14 -41.20
C THR A 223 18.74 -13.06 -40.96
N GLY A 224 19.19 -11.91 -40.48
CA GLY A 224 18.37 -10.72 -40.27
C GLY A 224 17.72 -10.66 -38.89
N ARG A 225 16.88 -9.63 -38.69
CA ARG A 225 16.18 -9.40 -37.43
C ARG A 225 15.00 -10.35 -37.28
N GLY A 226 14.98 -11.15 -36.22
CA GLY A 226 13.90 -12.11 -35.98
C GLY A 226 13.79 -12.57 -34.53
N ARG A 227 12.61 -13.08 -34.17
CA ARG A 227 12.35 -13.78 -32.90
C ARG A 227 12.28 -15.28 -33.17
N TYR A 228 13.10 -16.04 -32.45
CA TYR A 228 13.19 -17.49 -32.56
C TYR A 228 12.86 -18.10 -31.21
N GLN A 229 12.09 -19.18 -31.20
CA GLN A 229 11.61 -19.78 -29.95
C GLN A 229 11.88 -21.28 -29.94
N ARG A 230 12.32 -21.81 -28.79
CA ARG A 230 12.51 -23.24 -28.59
C ARG A 230 11.87 -23.70 -27.29
N THR A 231 10.92 -24.63 -27.41
CA THR A 231 10.37 -25.38 -26.27
C THR A 231 11.24 -26.59 -25.96
N LEU A 232 11.47 -26.81 -24.68
CA LEU A 232 12.26 -27.92 -24.16
C LEU A 232 11.34 -29.05 -23.69
N GLY A 233 11.81 -30.29 -23.82
CA GLY A 233 11.08 -31.45 -23.31
C GLY A 233 10.91 -31.40 -21.80
N VAL A 234 9.79 -31.93 -21.29
CA VAL A 234 9.55 -32.06 -19.85
C VAL A 234 10.71 -32.83 -19.21
N GLY A 235 11.30 -32.29 -18.15
CA GLY A 235 12.42 -32.93 -17.44
C GLY A 235 13.81 -32.69 -18.05
N SER A 236 13.93 -32.10 -19.24
CA SER A 236 15.23 -31.83 -19.90
C SER A 236 16.19 -30.97 -19.06
N THR A 237 15.64 -30.09 -18.24
CA THR A 237 16.35 -29.18 -17.33
C THR A 237 16.20 -29.57 -15.86
N LEU A 238 15.70 -30.78 -15.56
CA LEU A 238 15.55 -31.28 -14.19
C LEU A 238 16.93 -31.65 -13.61
N SER A 239 17.21 -31.22 -12.38
CA SER A 239 18.38 -31.64 -11.60
C SER A 239 18.00 -32.58 -10.47
N ARG A 240 16.91 -32.28 -9.74
CA ARG A 240 16.37 -33.12 -8.67
C ARG A 240 14.85 -33.08 -8.69
N SER A 241 14.24 -34.25 -8.52
CA SER A 241 12.85 -34.41 -8.15
C SER A 241 12.77 -34.83 -6.68
N SER A 242 11.95 -34.15 -5.88
CA SER A 242 11.65 -34.55 -4.51
C SER A 242 10.13 -34.70 -4.38
N HIS A 243 9.69 -35.83 -3.82
CA HIS A 243 8.29 -36.01 -3.45
C HIS A 243 7.89 -34.90 -2.46
N GLY A 244 7.00 -34.00 -2.90
CA GLY A 244 6.41 -32.94 -2.07
C GLY A 244 7.11 -31.57 -2.09
N ARG A 245 8.29 -31.40 -2.73
CA ARG A 245 8.99 -30.09 -2.81
C ARG A 245 9.12 -29.50 -4.21
N GLY A 246 8.42 -30.07 -5.20
CA GLY A 246 8.51 -29.66 -6.60
C GLY A 246 9.80 -30.13 -7.27
N SER A 247 9.84 -29.99 -8.59
CA SER A 247 11.05 -30.21 -9.38
C SER A 247 11.97 -28.99 -9.30
N SER A 248 13.28 -29.24 -9.23
CA SER A 248 14.31 -28.19 -9.30
C SER A 248 15.17 -28.39 -10.54
N GLY A 249 15.57 -27.28 -11.17
CA GLY A 249 16.49 -27.25 -12.30
C GLY A 249 17.90 -26.85 -11.90
N TYR A 250 18.53 -25.99 -12.67
CA TYR A 250 19.92 -25.59 -12.49
C TYR A 250 20.02 -24.09 -12.19
N ARG A 251 21.09 -23.69 -11.50
CA ARG A 251 21.38 -22.28 -11.23
C ARG A 251 21.95 -21.57 -12.47
N TYR A 252 22.78 -22.29 -13.22
CA TYR A 252 23.49 -21.74 -14.36
C TYR A 252 23.01 -22.39 -15.66
N TYR A 253 22.73 -21.55 -16.64
CA TYR A 253 22.46 -21.96 -18.02
C TYR A 253 23.32 -21.14 -18.95
N ARG A 254 23.68 -21.69 -20.11
CA ARG A 254 24.34 -20.89 -21.15
C ARG A 254 23.86 -21.27 -22.53
N LEU A 255 23.75 -20.29 -23.42
CA LEU A 255 23.56 -20.51 -24.84
C LEU A 255 24.93 -20.50 -25.52
N VAL A 256 25.28 -21.60 -26.17
CA VAL A 256 26.47 -21.74 -26.99
C VAL A 256 26.04 -21.63 -28.44
N ALA A 257 26.51 -20.58 -29.11
CA ALA A 257 26.33 -20.39 -30.53
C ALA A 257 27.46 -21.11 -31.29
N SER A 258 27.08 -21.82 -32.35
CA SER A 258 28.01 -22.43 -33.29
C SER A 258 27.94 -21.64 -34.60
N THR A 259 29.03 -20.92 -34.89
CA THR A 259 29.25 -20.17 -36.14
C THR A 259 30.64 -20.52 -36.69
N ALA A 260 30.84 -20.30 -38.00
CA ALA A 260 32.13 -20.59 -38.63
C ALA A 260 33.20 -19.51 -38.36
N ASP A 261 32.81 -18.22 -38.27
CA ASP A 261 33.78 -17.12 -38.36
C ASP A 261 33.62 -15.98 -37.32
N SER A 262 32.42 -15.69 -36.80
CA SER A 262 32.21 -14.56 -35.87
C SER A 262 31.11 -14.81 -34.83
N ALA A 263 31.22 -14.20 -33.64
CA ALA A 263 30.18 -14.27 -32.62
C ALA A 263 28.86 -13.65 -33.13
N PRO A 264 27.73 -14.37 -33.09
CA PRO A 264 26.49 -13.87 -33.65
C PRO A 264 25.86 -12.79 -32.77
N ALA A 265 25.19 -11.84 -33.42
CA ALA A 265 24.47 -10.75 -32.75
C ALA A 265 23.16 -11.26 -32.13
N ILE A 266 23.22 -11.65 -30.86
CA ILE A 266 22.06 -12.00 -30.03
C ILE A 266 21.69 -10.77 -29.19
N ASP A 267 20.54 -10.19 -29.46
CA ASP A 267 20.09 -8.96 -28.80
C ASP A 267 19.61 -9.28 -27.37
N HIS A 268 18.62 -10.17 -27.26
CA HIS A 268 17.95 -10.49 -26.00
C HIS A 268 17.52 -11.95 -25.95
N VAL A 269 17.40 -12.48 -24.73
CA VAL A 269 16.93 -13.84 -24.46
C VAL A 269 15.95 -13.83 -23.30
N ASP A 270 14.76 -14.38 -23.53
CA ASP A 270 13.76 -14.61 -22.49
C ASP A 270 13.59 -16.10 -22.23
N PHE A 271 13.32 -16.44 -20.99
CA PHE A 271 13.05 -17.81 -20.57
C PHE A 271 11.62 -17.92 -20.05
N TRP A 272 11.04 -19.12 -20.17
CA TRP A 272 9.84 -19.48 -19.41
C TRP A 272 10.09 -20.77 -18.64
N LEU A 273 9.36 -20.94 -17.54
CA LEU A 273 9.55 -22.06 -16.63
C LEU A 273 8.62 -23.21 -16.97
N THR A 274 8.96 -24.40 -16.47
CA THR A 274 8.07 -25.56 -16.47
C THR A 274 7.96 -26.11 -15.04
N GLY A 275 6.74 -26.39 -14.59
CA GLY A 275 6.50 -27.01 -13.28
C GLY A 275 6.68 -26.11 -12.05
N SER A 276 7.08 -24.84 -12.20
CA SER A 276 7.18 -23.86 -11.10
C SER A 276 6.34 -22.61 -11.39
N GLY A 277 5.86 -21.94 -10.34
CA GLY A 277 5.22 -20.62 -10.45
C GLY A 277 6.18 -19.55 -10.99
N HIS A 278 5.64 -18.38 -11.39
CA HIS A 278 6.45 -17.29 -11.93
C HIS A 278 7.30 -16.62 -10.86
N TYR A 279 6.86 -16.69 -9.60
CA TYR A 279 7.52 -16.11 -8.44
C TYR A 279 7.75 -17.17 -7.35
N ARG A 280 8.53 -16.82 -6.33
CA ARG A 280 8.66 -17.66 -5.12
C ARG A 280 7.38 -17.71 -4.30
N ASN A 281 6.65 -16.61 -4.30
CA ASN A 281 5.31 -16.50 -3.76
C ASN A 281 4.29 -16.91 -4.82
N ALA A 282 3.06 -17.25 -4.41
CA ALA A 282 1.99 -17.51 -5.39
C ALA A 282 1.78 -16.29 -6.30
N ASP A 283 1.60 -16.54 -7.60
CA ASP A 283 1.47 -15.47 -8.60
C ASP A 283 0.35 -14.49 -8.27
N ARG A 284 -0.81 -15.01 -7.83
CA ARG A 284 -1.96 -14.17 -7.44
C ARG A 284 -1.68 -13.32 -6.20
N THR A 285 -0.92 -13.84 -5.25
CA THR A 285 -0.45 -13.10 -4.07
C THR A 285 0.44 -11.93 -4.49
N VAL A 286 1.39 -12.16 -5.41
CA VAL A 286 2.26 -11.10 -5.96
C VAL A 286 1.46 -10.06 -6.73
N HIS A 287 0.50 -10.48 -7.54
CA HIS A 287 -0.36 -9.57 -8.29
C HIS A 287 -1.20 -8.67 -7.38
N LEU A 288 -1.84 -9.26 -6.35
CA LEU A 288 -2.59 -8.47 -5.36
C LEU A 288 -1.68 -7.51 -4.60
N TYR A 289 -0.52 -7.96 -4.14
CA TYR A 289 0.46 -7.11 -3.45
C TYR A 289 0.85 -5.90 -4.31
N ASN A 290 1.24 -6.11 -5.57
CA ASN A 290 1.63 -5.04 -6.49
C ASN A 290 0.48 -4.06 -6.77
N TYR A 291 -0.73 -4.58 -7.00
CA TYR A 291 -1.94 -3.77 -7.18
C TYR A 291 -2.20 -2.89 -5.96
N LEU A 292 -2.09 -3.45 -4.76
CA LEU A 292 -2.34 -2.72 -3.53
C LEU A 292 -1.27 -1.64 -3.28
N LEU A 293 0.01 -1.94 -3.51
CA LEU A 293 1.05 -0.92 -3.39
C LEU A 293 0.87 0.22 -4.39
N ALA A 294 0.59 -0.09 -5.65
CA ALA A 294 0.38 0.93 -6.68
C ALA A 294 -0.75 1.89 -6.31
N GLY A 295 -1.86 1.36 -5.81
CA GLY A 295 -2.99 2.17 -5.38
C GLY A 295 -2.74 2.97 -4.11
N ALA A 296 -2.06 2.39 -3.10
CA ALA A 296 -1.67 3.09 -1.88
C ALA A 296 -0.74 4.29 -2.17
N TYR A 297 0.27 4.10 -3.02
CA TYR A 297 1.16 5.19 -3.44
C TYR A 297 0.44 6.27 -4.26
N THR A 298 -0.56 5.91 -5.04
CA THR A 298 -1.35 6.87 -5.80
C THR A 298 -2.27 7.69 -4.90
N ALA A 299 -2.91 7.06 -3.92
CA ALA A 299 -3.77 7.73 -2.94
C ALA A 299 -3.02 8.78 -2.11
N LEU A 300 -1.76 8.49 -1.74
CA LEU A 300 -0.88 9.44 -1.05
C LEU A 300 -0.71 10.75 -1.85
N ARG A 301 -0.54 10.65 -3.18
CA ARG A 301 -0.36 11.82 -4.05
C ARG A 301 -1.62 12.64 -4.27
N ALA A 302 -2.79 12.05 -4.03
CA ALA A 302 -4.10 12.69 -4.23
C ALA A 302 -4.70 13.28 -2.94
N THR A 303 -4.08 13.06 -1.78
CA THR A 303 -4.60 13.52 -0.49
C THR A 303 -4.46 15.05 -0.37
N ARG A 304 -5.58 15.77 -0.40
CA ARG A 304 -5.66 17.22 -0.18
C ARG A 304 -6.16 17.52 1.24
N GLU A 305 -5.71 18.62 1.83
CA GLU A 305 -6.31 19.10 3.09
C GLU A 305 -7.79 19.45 2.84
N PRO A 306 -8.73 18.90 3.65
CA PRO A 306 -10.15 19.00 3.38
C PRO A 306 -10.74 20.37 3.70
N LEU A 307 -10.08 21.13 4.57
CA LEU A 307 -10.43 22.50 4.93
C LEU A 307 -9.28 23.42 4.53
N ILE A 308 -9.61 24.50 3.83
CA ILE A 308 -8.70 25.54 3.36
C ILE A 308 -9.03 26.81 4.13
N ASP A 309 -8.05 27.35 4.85
CA ASP A 309 -8.15 28.54 5.69
C ASP A 309 -7.21 29.67 5.26
N THR A 310 -6.57 29.56 4.09
CA THR A 310 -5.54 30.50 3.60
C THR A 310 -6.00 31.95 3.47
N ALA A 311 -7.30 32.21 3.37
CA ALA A 311 -7.89 33.54 3.31
C ALA A 311 -8.72 33.90 4.55
N ALA A 312 -8.78 33.00 5.55
CA ALA A 312 -9.68 33.16 6.69
C ALA A 312 -9.18 34.24 7.66
N VAL A 313 -10.06 35.19 7.94
CA VAL A 313 -9.84 36.29 8.88
C VAL A 313 -11.01 36.39 9.84
N VAL A 314 -10.77 36.98 11.02
CA VAL A 314 -11.85 37.36 11.95
C VAL A 314 -12.27 38.79 11.66
N ASP A 315 -13.56 38.99 11.43
CA ASP A 315 -14.19 40.30 11.30
C ASP A 315 -15.45 40.37 12.16
N HIS A 316 -15.44 41.23 13.18
CA HIS A 316 -16.53 41.41 14.16
C HIS A 316 -17.02 40.10 14.80
N ASP A 317 -18.16 39.56 14.37
CA ASP A 317 -18.80 38.33 14.84
C ASP A 317 -18.66 37.17 13.84
N LEU A 318 -17.89 37.36 12.75
CA LEU A 318 -17.71 36.42 11.65
C LEU A 318 -16.25 35.98 11.53
N VAL A 319 -16.04 34.72 11.16
CA VAL A 319 -14.73 34.19 10.80
C VAL A 319 -14.80 33.42 9.49
N GLY A 320 -13.93 33.74 8.53
CA GLY A 320 -13.89 33.17 7.19
C GLY A 320 -13.20 34.11 6.17
N PRO A 321 -13.24 33.81 4.86
CA PRO A 321 -13.84 32.63 4.26
C PRO A 321 -13.03 31.36 4.49
N PHE A 322 -13.74 30.27 4.77
CA PHE A 322 -13.21 28.92 4.67
C PHE A 322 -13.70 28.27 3.38
N GLN A 323 -12.90 27.39 2.81
CA GLN A 323 -13.30 26.55 1.68
C GLN A 323 -13.06 25.08 1.99
N VAL A 324 -13.81 24.21 1.32
CA VAL A 324 -13.60 22.76 1.41
C VAL A 324 -12.98 22.22 0.13
N SER A 325 -12.08 21.24 0.25
CA SER A 325 -11.48 20.56 -0.91
C SER A 325 -12.29 19.34 -1.37
N VAL A 326 -13.22 18.88 -0.54
CA VAL A 326 -14.11 17.73 -0.77
C VAL A 326 -15.50 18.03 -0.19
N PRO A 327 -16.57 17.38 -0.68
CA PRO A 327 -17.90 17.59 -0.12
C PRO A 327 -17.96 17.25 1.39
N LEU A 328 -18.35 18.23 2.22
CA LEU A 328 -18.39 18.14 3.68
C LEU A 328 -19.74 18.60 4.25
N THR A 329 -20.37 17.78 5.08
CA THR A 329 -21.47 18.20 5.96
C THR A 329 -20.85 18.73 7.25
N VAL A 330 -20.98 20.02 7.52
CA VAL A 330 -20.36 20.68 8.67
C VAL A 330 -21.43 21.02 9.69
N SER A 331 -21.18 20.71 10.96
CA SER A 331 -21.96 21.14 12.11
C SER A 331 -21.07 21.88 13.11
N ALA A 332 -21.50 23.07 13.51
CA ALA A 332 -20.85 23.80 14.59
C ALA A 332 -21.32 23.26 15.95
N THR A 333 -20.45 23.34 16.96
CA THR A 333 -20.79 22.90 18.32
C THR A 333 -21.32 24.08 19.11
N GLY A 334 -22.62 24.12 19.44
CA GLY A 334 -23.26 25.19 20.23
C GLY A 334 -24.27 26.05 19.44
N ASP A 335 -24.51 27.30 19.87
CA ASP A 335 -25.47 28.25 19.27
C ASP A 335 -24.95 28.97 18.01
N GLN A 336 -23.98 28.37 17.32
CA GLN A 336 -23.24 28.98 16.20
C GLN A 336 -23.92 28.67 14.87
N VAL A 337 -23.86 29.62 13.94
CA VAL A 337 -24.55 29.54 12.64
C VAL A 337 -23.52 29.53 11.52
N LEU A 338 -23.59 28.53 10.63
CA LEU A 338 -22.85 28.52 9.37
C LEU A 338 -23.55 29.42 8.36
N LEU A 339 -22.78 30.27 7.68
CA LEU A 339 -23.27 31.24 6.72
C LEU A 339 -22.53 31.07 5.39
N ASP A 340 -23.20 31.29 4.27
CA ASP A 340 -22.56 31.43 2.96
C ASP A 340 -22.02 32.86 2.74
N ALA A 341 -21.44 33.11 1.56
CA ALA A 341 -20.93 34.42 1.17
C ALA A 341 -22.01 35.52 1.10
N ASP A 342 -23.27 35.14 0.94
CA ASP A 342 -24.42 36.05 0.89
C ASP A 342 -25.05 36.26 2.28
N GLY A 343 -24.52 35.60 3.32
CA GLY A 343 -25.00 35.67 4.69
C GLY A 343 -26.25 34.83 4.97
N ALA A 344 -26.61 33.89 4.08
CA ALA A 344 -27.69 32.94 4.31
C ALA A 344 -27.18 31.72 5.09
N VAL A 345 -28.08 31.11 5.87
CA VAL A 345 -27.73 29.94 6.69
C VAL A 345 -27.49 28.73 5.80
N LEU A 346 -26.31 28.12 5.92
CA LEU A 346 -25.99 26.87 5.25
C LEU A 346 -26.50 25.69 6.06
N ASP A 347 -27.41 24.91 5.46
CA ASP A 347 -27.91 23.66 6.03
C ASP A 347 -27.75 22.54 4.99
N GLY A 348 -26.73 21.69 5.15
CA GLY A 348 -26.44 20.61 4.22
C GLY A 348 -24.95 20.35 3.93
N THR A 349 -24.68 19.73 2.77
CA THR A 349 -23.32 19.41 2.32
C THR A 349 -22.73 20.60 1.56
N ILE A 350 -21.56 21.06 1.99
CA ILE A 350 -20.76 22.12 1.36
C ILE A 350 -19.94 21.48 0.24
N GLU A 351 -20.07 21.99 -0.98
CA GLU A 351 -19.31 21.53 -2.15
C GLU A 351 -17.93 22.21 -2.25
N PRO A 352 -16.95 21.58 -2.95
CA PRO A 352 -15.62 22.15 -3.09
C PRO A 352 -15.60 23.53 -3.74
N GLY A 353 -14.83 24.45 -3.15
CA GLY A 353 -14.70 25.83 -3.64
C GLY A 353 -15.82 26.78 -3.22
N THR A 354 -16.80 26.32 -2.44
CA THR A 354 -17.80 27.19 -1.81
C THR A 354 -17.21 27.89 -0.59
N ASP A 355 -17.28 29.23 -0.57
CA ASP A 355 -16.92 30.04 0.60
C ASP A 355 -17.99 29.92 1.68
N PHE A 356 -17.56 29.63 2.90
CA PHE A 356 -18.43 29.64 4.08
C PHE A 356 -17.79 30.38 5.26
N TYR A 357 -18.64 30.91 6.12
CA TYR A 357 -18.30 31.72 7.28
C TYR A 357 -18.96 31.15 8.53
N LEU A 358 -18.37 31.40 9.69
CA LEU A 358 -18.93 31.02 10.99
C LEU A 358 -19.26 32.27 11.78
N ARG A 359 -20.51 32.37 12.25
CA ARG A 359 -20.87 33.37 13.25
C ARG A 359 -20.57 32.86 14.65
N PHE A 360 -19.84 33.63 15.44
CA PHE A 360 -19.45 33.30 16.81
C PHE A 360 -19.90 34.37 17.81
N THR A 361 -20.03 33.98 19.08
CA THR A 361 -20.31 34.92 20.16
C THR A 361 -19.02 35.66 20.54
N PRO A 362 -18.97 37.01 20.45
CA PRO A 362 -17.80 37.78 20.82
C PRO A 362 -17.33 37.48 22.26
N GLY A 363 -16.04 37.21 22.44
CA GLY A 363 -15.44 36.80 23.73
C GLY A 363 -15.01 35.34 23.82
N SER A 364 -15.32 34.51 22.81
CA SER A 364 -14.73 33.16 22.69
C SER A 364 -13.34 33.23 22.03
N PRO A 365 -12.30 32.55 22.57
CA PRO A 365 -10.97 32.49 21.96
C PRO A 365 -10.85 31.47 20.81
N GLY A 366 -11.95 30.80 20.44
CA GLY A 366 -11.98 29.84 19.35
C GLY A 366 -13.32 29.13 19.16
N ILE A 367 -13.38 28.29 18.13
CA ILE A 367 -14.52 27.43 17.75
C ILE A 367 -14.01 26.02 17.46
N THR A 368 -14.76 24.99 17.88
CA THR A 368 -14.59 23.63 17.35
C THR A 368 -15.70 23.33 16.35
N LEU A 369 -15.31 23.12 15.09
CA LEU A 369 -16.18 22.64 14.02
C LEU A 369 -16.13 21.12 13.93
N THR A 370 -17.29 20.49 13.81
CA THR A 370 -17.38 19.06 13.50
C THR A 370 -17.79 18.91 12.04
N ALA A 371 -16.97 18.24 11.24
CA ALA A 371 -17.26 17.96 9.84
C ALA A 371 -17.38 16.44 9.61
N THR A 372 -18.38 16.09 8.81
CA THR A 372 -18.67 14.73 8.38
C THR A 372 -18.65 14.71 6.87
N THR A 373 -17.81 13.87 6.26
CA THR A 373 -17.71 13.77 4.80
C THR A 373 -18.78 12.85 4.22
N SER A 374 -19.35 13.20 3.07
CA SER A 374 -20.16 12.29 2.26
C SER A 374 -19.31 11.20 1.60
N HIS A 375 -18.06 11.54 1.25
CA HIS A 375 -17.04 10.61 0.79
C HIS A 375 -15.87 10.60 1.78
N VAL A 376 -15.69 9.46 2.43
CA VAL A 376 -14.71 9.26 3.50
C VAL A 376 -13.34 9.79 3.09
N LEU A 377 -12.92 10.89 3.72
CA LEU A 377 -11.53 11.30 3.69
C LEU A 377 -10.69 10.14 4.23
N SER A 378 -9.70 9.72 3.43
CA SER A 378 -8.68 8.79 3.86
C SER A 378 -8.12 9.19 5.23
N GLY A 379 -7.74 8.19 6.02
CA GLY A 379 -6.54 8.40 6.82
C GLY A 379 -6.51 7.87 8.24
N ARG A 380 -7.46 7.07 8.75
CA ARG A 380 -7.19 6.35 10.01
C ARG A 380 -7.68 4.92 10.08
N VAL A 381 -6.77 4.06 10.52
CA VAL A 381 -6.99 2.65 10.79
C VAL A 381 -7.54 2.51 12.21
N VAL A 382 -8.63 1.77 12.39
CA VAL A 382 -9.04 1.35 13.74
C VAL A 382 -8.06 0.31 14.23
N THR A 383 -7.25 0.67 15.23
CA THR A 383 -6.23 -0.23 15.77
C THR A 383 -6.74 -0.94 17.02
N GLY A 384 -6.47 -2.23 17.14
CA GLY A 384 -6.64 -2.99 18.37
C GLY A 384 -5.30 -3.10 19.09
N VAL A 385 -5.23 -2.61 20.33
CA VAL A 385 -4.05 -2.72 21.18
C VAL A 385 -4.38 -3.60 22.38
N ALA A 386 -3.50 -4.55 22.69
CA ALA A 386 -3.67 -5.41 23.85
C ALA A 386 -3.52 -4.62 25.15
N LEU A 387 -4.37 -4.92 26.14
CA LEU A 387 -4.36 -4.25 27.44
C LEU A 387 -3.35 -4.84 28.43
N ALA A 388 -2.72 -5.97 28.13
CA ALA A 388 -1.79 -6.64 29.04
C ALA A 388 -0.52 -5.80 29.25
N GLY A 389 -0.15 -5.59 30.52
CA GLY A 389 1.00 -4.80 30.97
C GLY A 389 2.37 -5.29 30.47
N PRO A 390 3.47 -4.60 30.87
CA PRO A 390 4.74 -4.41 30.14
C PRO A 390 5.56 -5.64 29.72
N SER A 391 5.08 -6.87 29.95
CA SER A 391 5.82 -8.10 29.75
C SER A 391 5.54 -8.81 28.41
N HIS A 392 4.56 -8.38 27.60
CA HIS A 392 4.27 -9.07 26.33
C HIS A 392 4.01 -8.10 25.19
N ARG A 393 4.89 -8.11 24.18
CA ARG A 393 4.75 -7.47 22.86
C ARG A 393 3.63 -8.13 22.05
N LEU A 394 2.41 -8.11 22.56
CA LEU A 394 1.27 -8.67 21.84
C LEU A 394 1.05 -7.87 20.56
N THR A 395 0.81 -8.57 19.45
CA THR A 395 0.67 -7.97 18.13
C THR A 395 -0.44 -6.91 18.13
N PRO A 396 -0.15 -5.62 17.81
CA PRO A 396 -1.18 -4.65 17.49
C PRO A 396 -1.82 -5.01 16.15
N VAL A 397 -3.12 -4.78 16.03
CA VAL A 397 -3.89 -5.22 14.86
C VAL A 397 -4.66 -4.08 14.22
N ALA A 398 -4.83 -4.14 12.89
CA ALA A 398 -5.69 -3.25 12.13
C ALA A 398 -7.03 -3.94 11.86
N LEU A 399 -8.13 -3.38 12.36
CA LEU A 399 -9.46 -3.97 12.17
C LEU A 399 -9.96 -3.71 10.74
N THR A 400 -10.58 -4.72 10.14
CA THR A 400 -11.18 -4.65 8.80
C THR A 400 -12.67 -4.32 8.89
N THR A 401 -13.05 -3.41 9.78
CA THR A 401 -14.43 -2.95 9.94
C THR A 401 -14.64 -1.60 9.25
N PRO A 402 -15.85 -1.33 8.72
CA PRO A 402 -16.19 0.01 8.25
C PRO A 402 -16.01 1.05 9.37
N THR A 403 -15.29 2.12 9.06
CA THR A 403 -15.03 3.23 9.98
C THR A 403 -15.96 4.41 9.70
N ARG A 404 -16.40 5.10 10.75
CA ARG A 404 -17.01 6.43 10.64
C ARG A 404 -15.96 7.45 11.06
N VAL A 405 -15.53 8.27 10.11
CA VAL A 405 -14.54 9.32 10.35
C VAL A 405 -15.29 10.60 10.66
N THR A 406 -15.08 11.15 11.86
CA THR A 406 -15.53 12.49 12.22
C THR A 406 -14.30 13.39 12.30
N ILE A 407 -14.31 14.50 11.58
CA ILE A 407 -13.19 15.44 11.58
C ILE A 407 -13.58 16.61 12.46
N GLU A 408 -12.85 16.81 13.55
CA GLU A 408 -12.99 18.02 14.36
C GLU A 408 -11.92 19.02 13.88
N PHE A 409 -12.30 20.26 13.63
CA PHE A 409 -11.37 21.36 13.35
C PHE A 409 -11.46 22.34 14.52
N ASP A 410 -10.36 22.52 15.25
CA ASP A 410 -10.25 23.57 16.26
C ASP A 410 -9.73 24.83 15.56
N ILE A 411 -10.57 25.84 15.46
CA ILE A 411 -10.25 27.14 14.89
C ILE A 411 -10.00 28.10 16.05
N THR A 412 -8.83 28.71 16.07
CA THR A 412 -8.43 29.66 17.12
C THR A 412 -7.99 30.97 16.49
N TRP A 413 -8.23 32.07 17.19
CA TRP A 413 -7.79 33.39 16.76
C TRP A 413 -7.36 34.20 17.97
N ASP A 414 -6.45 35.14 17.76
CA ASP A 414 -5.97 36.02 18.82
C ASP A 414 -6.99 37.13 19.05
N ALA A 415 -7.77 37.02 20.13
CA ALA A 415 -8.66 38.08 20.56
C ALA A 415 -7.82 39.11 21.35
N ASP A 416 -7.63 40.29 20.74
CA ASP A 416 -6.94 41.49 21.24
C ASP A 416 -5.41 41.56 21.05
N GLN A 417 -5.00 42.16 19.93
CA GLN A 417 -4.01 43.23 20.00
C GLN A 417 -4.74 44.56 19.90
N THR A 418 -4.90 45.23 21.03
CA THR A 418 -5.10 46.68 21.04
C THR A 418 -3.86 47.31 20.41
N CYS A 419 -4.04 47.99 19.29
CA CYS A 419 -3.00 48.85 18.73
C CYS A 419 -2.60 49.83 19.84
N PRO A 420 -1.32 49.92 20.25
CA PRO A 420 -0.93 50.92 21.22
C PRO A 420 -1.21 52.29 20.59
N ASP A 421 -2.03 53.09 21.26
CA ASP A 421 -2.27 54.49 20.92
C ASP A 421 -0.91 55.16 20.75
N VAL A 422 -0.59 55.58 19.52
CA VAL A 422 0.51 56.50 19.28
C VAL A 422 0.05 57.87 19.78
N VAL A 423 0.20 58.08 21.09
CA VAL A 423 0.16 59.42 21.66
C VAL A 423 1.49 60.07 21.31
N GLY A 424 1.48 60.89 20.25
CA GLY A 424 2.56 61.80 19.97
C GLY A 424 2.69 62.80 21.11
N GLU A 425 3.76 62.70 21.90
CA GLU A 425 4.23 63.80 22.72
C GLU A 425 4.84 64.85 21.81
N CYS A 426 4.27 66.06 21.86
CA CYS A 426 4.89 67.27 21.34
C CYS A 426 6.20 67.52 22.09
N GLY A 427 7.30 67.58 21.33
CA GLY A 427 8.58 68.18 21.71
C GLY A 427 9.09 69.04 20.57
#